data_AF-V5HAR6-F1
#
_entry.id   AF-V5HAR6-F1
#
_cell.length_a   1.000
_cell.length_b   1.000
_cell.length_c   1.000
_cell.angle_alpha   90.00
_cell.angle_beta   90.00
_cell.angle_gamma   90.00
#
_symmetry.space_group_name_H-M   'P 1'
#
loop_
_entity.id
_entity.type
_entity.pdbx_description
1 polymer ?
#
loop_
_entity_poly.entity_id
_entity_poly.type
_entity_poly.pdbx_seq_one_letter_code
_entity_poly.pdbx_strand_id
1 'polypeptide(L)'
;MERFVDPLIITPEVHLLIDSALTSKFNGTESIAKYYAIFAAFVNLKFKTLEEWLDVQLVITKIMIFSNRTEPFIRKPPRNESVITTDSLGNLSTYIQNKIQFTEADIVVLLTGLNIASYNSATDEVKSEGILGYAYVGGACRSSKVGMVEDEANMFTGTHTFVHEVGHLLGMSHDGDGPTRQCNEQSRASYCDASHGYIMALRTT
;
A
#
# COMPACT_ATOMS: atom_id res chain seq x y z
N MET A 1 20.12 -8.58 -33.51
CA MET A 1 18.75 -9.07 -33.67
C MET A 1 18.03 -8.73 -32.38
N GLU A 2 17.46 -7.53 -32.30
CA GLU A 2 16.61 -7.14 -31.18
C GLU A 2 15.37 -8.02 -31.22
N ARG A 3 15.21 -8.90 -30.24
CA ARG A 3 13.91 -9.52 -30.00
C ARG A 3 13.05 -8.44 -29.37
N PHE A 4 12.20 -7.80 -30.17
CA PHE A 4 11.01 -7.14 -29.64
C PHE A 4 10.15 -8.23 -29.04
N VAL A 5 10.35 -8.50 -27.75
CA VAL A 5 9.43 -9.33 -26.98
C VAL A 5 8.28 -8.42 -26.61
N ASP A 6 7.05 -8.80 -26.95
CA ASP A 6 5.88 -8.07 -26.48
C ASP A 6 5.96 -7.96 -24.95
N PRO A 7 5.74 -6.75 -24.38
CA PRO A 7 5.86 -6.57 -22.94
C PRO A 7 4.87 -7.48 -22.22
N LEU A 8 5.30 -8.05 -21.08
CA LEU A 8 4.41 -8.75 -20.18
C LEU A 8 3.45 -7.73 -19.56
N ILE A 9 2.16 -7.84 -19.89
CA ILE A 9 1.13 -6.95 -19.38
C ILE A 9 0.53 -7.54 -18.10
N ILE A 10 0.54 -6.76 -17.02
CA ILE A 10 -0.09 -7.11 -15.73
C ILE A 10 -1.06 -6.00 -15.35
N THR A 11 -2.32 -6.38 -15.06
CA THR A 11 -3.37 -5.42 -14.70
C THR A 11 -4.05 -5.77 -13.37
N PRO A 12 -3.41 -5.53 -12.21
CA PRO A 12 -3.98 -5.88 -10.92
C PRO A 12 -5.26 -5.10 -10.62
N GLU A 13 -6.32 -5.79 -10.18
CA GLU A 13 -7.55 -5.17 -9.71
C GLU A 13 -7.38 -4.70 -8.26
N VAL A 14 -7.50 -3.39 -8.04
CA VAL A 14 -7.20 -2.76 -6.75
C VAL A 14 -8.49 -2.24 -6.10
N HIS A 15 -8.67 -2.58 -4.82
CA HIS A 15 -9.67 -1.96 -3.96
C HIS A 15 -9.02 -0.95 -3.01
N LEU A 16 -9.51 0.29 -3.05
CA LEU A 16 -9.13 1.34 -2.11
C LEU A 16 -10.14 1.41 -0.97
N LEU A 17 -9.64 1.41 0.26
CA LEU A 17 -10.44 1.57 1.47
C LEU A 17 -10.03 2.90 2.10
N ILE A 18 -10.98 3.80 2.29
CA ILE A 18 -10.72 5.12 2.83
C ILE A 18 -11.29 5.17 4.23
N ASP A 19 -10.43 5.34 5.23
CA ASP A 19 -10.87 5.37 6.62
C ASP A 19 -11.67 6.64 6.96
N SER A 20 -12.28 6.66 8.13
CA SER A 20 -13.14 7.76 8.55
C SER A 20 -12.37 9.07 8.77
N ALA A 21 -11.12 8.98 9.22
CA ALA A 21 -10.26 10.14 9.44
C ALA A 21 -9.94 10.84 8.11
N LEU A 22 -9.53 10.09 7.09
CA LEU A 22 -9.27 10.61 5.76
C LEU A 22 -10.54 11.11 5.09
N THR A 23 -11.62 10.33 5.19
CA THR A 23 -12.93 10.69 4.64
C THR A 23 -13.40 12.06 5.16
N SER A 24 -13.18 12.35 6.44
CA SER A 24 -13.57 13.62 7.07
C SER A 24 -12.87 14.86 6.48
N LYS A 25 -11.74 14.66 5.80
CA LYS A 25 -10.95 15.74 5.16
C LYS A 25 -11.40 16.04 3.73
N PHE A 26 -12.33 15.24 3.18
CA PHE A 26 -12.88 15.42 1.84
C PHE A 26 -14.29 16.03 1.87
N ASN A 27 -14.64 16.73 0.79
CA ASN A 27 -15.97 17.34 0.60
C ASN A 27 -16.95 16.34 -0.04
N GLY A 28 -17.05 15.14 0.54
CA GLY A 28 -17.95 14.08 0.09
C GLY A 28 -17.36 13.13 -0.97
N THR A 29 -18.16 12.12 -1.32
CA THR A 29 -17.72 10.95 -2.10
C THR A 29 -17.24 11.28 -3.51
N GLU A 30 -17.83 12.29 -4.16
CA GLU A 30 -17.41 12.74 -5.49
C GLU A 30 -15.98 13.31 -5.47
N SER A 31 -15.63 14.08 -4.42
CA SER A 31 -14.28 14.62 -4.27
C SER A 31 -13.23 13.52 -4.03
N ILE A 32 -13.58 12.49 -3.23
CA ILE A 32 -12.75 11.30 -3.02
C ILE A 32 -12.52 10.57 -4.34
N ALA A 33 -13.58 10.32 -5.11
CA ALA A 33 -13.48 9.60 -6.38
C ALA A 33 -12.61 10.35 -7.40
N LYS A 34 -12.78 11.68 -7.54
CA LYS A 34 -11.94 12.52 -8.42
C LYS A 34 -10.48 12.51 -7.99
N TYR A 35 -10.24 12.68 -6.69
CA TYR A 35 -8.89 12.67 -6.14
C TYR A 35 -8.20 11.33 -6.42
N TYR A 36 -8.85 10.20 -6.12
CA TYR A 36 -8.23 8.89 -6.33
C TYR A 36 -8.14 8.45 -7.80
N ALA A 37 -8.96 9.02 -8.69
CA ALA A 37 -8.76 8.86 -10.13
C ALA A 37 -7.44 9.50 -10.60
N ILE A 38 -7.14 10.71 -10.13
CA ILE A 38 -5.87 11.41 -10.42
C ILE A 38 -4.70 10.69 -9.72
N PHE A 39 -4.88 10.30 -8.46
CA PHE A 39 -3.90 9.52 -7.71
C PHE A 39 -3.51 8.24 -8.46
N ALA A 40 -4.48 7.48 -8.96
CA ALA A 40 -4.24 6.25 -9.72
C ALA A 40 -3.48 6.52 -11.02
N ALA A 41 -3.74 7.66 -11.69
CA ALA A 41 -2.97 8.06 -12.87
C ALA A 41 -1.49 8.29 -12.53
N PHE A 42 -1.19 9.00 -11.43
CA PHE A 42 0.19 9.19 -10.96
C PHE A 42 0.89 7.88 -10.59
N VAL A 43 0.18 7.00 -9.89
CA VAL A 43 0.68 5.68 -9.52
C VAL A 43 1.03 4.86 -10.77
N ASN A 44 0.13 4.83 -11.76
CA ASN A 44 0.38 4.13 -13.02
C ASN A 44 1.53 4.75 -13.83
N LEU A 45 1.67 6.08 -13.85
CA LEU A 45 2.84 6.73 -14.46
C LEU A 45 4.14 6.29 -13.79
N LYS A 46 4.15 6.07 -12.48
CA LYS A 46 5.33 5.55 -11.79
C LYS A 46 5.61 4.09 -12.13
N PHE A 47 4.59 3.24 -12.24
CA PHE A 47 4.76 1.86 -12.69
C PHE A 47 5.26 1.75 -14.14
N LYS A 48 4.99 2.74 -15.00
CA LYS A 48 5.58 2.83 -16.35
C LYS A 48 7.09 3.09 -16.34
N THR A 49 7.71 3.38 -15.19
CA THR A 49 9.18 3.50 -15.08
C THR A 49 9.87 2.18 -14.73
N LEU A 50 9.13 1.07 -14.68
CA LEU A 50 9.72 -0.27 -14.61
C LEU A 50 10.42 -0.61 -15.93
N GLU A 51 11.07 -1.78 -15.96
CA GLU A 51 11.77 -2.30 -17.13
C GLU A 51 10.86 -2.38 -18.37
N GLU A 52 11.41 -2.12 -19.56
CA GLU A 52 10.65 -2.03 -20.81
C GLU A 52 9.86 -3.29 -21.17
N TRP A 53 10.30 -4.46 -20.69
CA TRP A 53 9.63 -5.74 -20.93
C TRP A 53 8.41 -5.98 -20.02
N LEU A 54 8.13 -5.11 -19.06
CA LEU A 54 7.08 -5.25 -18.07
C LEU A 54 6.16 -4.03 -18.07
N ASP A 55 4.89 -4.24 -18.43
CA ASP A 55 3.86 -3.20 -18.38
C ASP A 55 2.87 -3.48 -17.25
N VAL A 56 3.01 -2.74 -16.14
CA VAL A 56 2.08 -2.81 -15.00
C VAL A 56 1.10 -1.63 -15.06
N GLN A 57 -0.19 -1.96 -15.07
CA GLN A 57 -1.27 -0.97 -14.98
C GLN A 57 -2.30 -1.38 -13.93
N LEU A 58 -2.28 -0.70 -12.79
CA LEU A 58 -3.27 -0.89 -11.75
C LEU A 58 -4.65 -0.40 -12.22
N VAL A 59 -5.68 -1.19 -11.94
CA VAL A 59 -7.08 -0.85 -12.23
C VAL A 59 -7.81 -0.69 -10.91
N ILE A 60 -8.18 0.55 -10.55
CA ILE A 60 -9.00 0.79 -9.36
C ILE A 60 -10.44 0.34 -9.67
N THR A 61 -10.83 -0.81 -9.14
CA THR A 61 -12.16 -1.41 -9.41
C THR A 61 -13.19 -1.05 -8.34
N LYS A 62 -12.75 -0.60 -7.16
CA LYS A 62 -13.65 -0.20 -6.07
C LYS A 62 -12.99 0.81 -5.13
N ILE A 63 -13.77 1.80 -4.70
CA ILE A 63 -13.45 2.69 -3.59
C ILE A 63 -14.51 2.46 -2.51
N MET A 64 -14.09 2.06 -1.32
CA MET A 64 -14.95 1.82 -0.16
C MET A 64 -14.64 2.85 0.90
N ILE A 65 -15.66 3.60 1.32
CA ILE A 65 -15.53 4.69 2.27
C ILE A 65 -16.08 4.23 3.61
N PHE A 66 -15.31 4.40 4.67
CA PHE A 66 -15.67 3.97 6.01
C PHE A 66 -16.04 5.15 6.92
N SER A 67 -16.91 4.84 7.87
CA SER A 67 -17.12 5.62 9.09
C SER A 67 -16.41 4.99 10.27
N ASN A 68 -16.26 5.74 11.36
CA ASN A 68 -15.68 5.27 12.62
C ASN A 68 -16.40 4.05 13.25
N ARG A 69 -17.63 3.74 12.80
CA ARG A 69 -18.39 2.55 13.23
C ARG A 69 -18.17 1.33 12.35
N THR A 70 -17.56 1.51 11.18
CA THR A 70 -17.48 0.48 10.13
C THR A 70 -16.06 0.04 9.80
N GLU A 71 -15.06 0.57 10.51
CA GLU A 71 -13.62 0.28 10.33
C GLU A 71 -13.02 -0.59 11.46
N PRO A 72 -13.55 -1.80 11.72
CA PRO A 72 -13.16 -2.62 12.88
C PRO A 72 -11.70 -3.12 12.83
N PHE A 73 -11.05 -2.95 11.68
CA PHE A 73 -9.66 -3.35 11.47
C PHE A 73 -8.66 -2.32 12.03
N ILE A 74 -9.07 -1.08 12.27
CA ILE A 74 -8.18 -0.05 12.84
C ILE A 74 -7.97 -0.31 14.33
N ARG A 75 -6.70 -0.40 14.74
CA ARG A 75 -6.28 -0.49 16.14
C ARG A 75 -5.46 0.73 16.49
N LYS A 76 -5.71 1.28 17.67
CA LYS A 76 -5.04 2.46 18.20
C LYS A 76 -4.36 2.13 19.53
N PRO A 77 -3.21 2.75 19.85
CA PRO A 77 -2.61 2.63 21.16
C PRO A 77 -3.50 3.29 22.23
N PRO A 78 -3.32 2.94 23.52
CA PRO A 78 -3.95 3.69 24.60
C PRO A 78 -3.59 5.18 24.54
N ARG A 79 -4.59 6.06 24.58
CA ARG A 79 -4.43 7.54 24.63
C ARG A 79 -3.66 8.15 23.45
N ASN A 80 -3.62 7.48 22.30
CA ASN A 80 -3.00 7.98 21.08
C ASN A 80 -3.91 7.70 19.88
N GLU A 81 -3.95 8.62 18.91
CA GLU A 81 -4.85 8.53 17.77
C GLU A 81 -4.25 7.83 16.54
N SER A 82 -2.96 7.50 16.57
CA SER A 82 -2.27 6.77 15.51
C SER A 82 -2.82 5.36 15.30
N VAL A 83 -2.67 4.86 14.07
CA VAL A 83 -3.00 3.49 13.71
C VAL A 83 -1.80 2.59 13.97
N ILE A 84 -1.99 1.52 14.74
CA ILE A 84 -0.96 0.52 14.98
C ILE A 84 -0.73 -0.27 13.69
N THR A 85 0.50 -0.25 13.16
CA THR A 85 0.90 -0.88 11.89
C THR A 85 0.49 -2.36 11.79
N THR A 86 1.19 -3.23 12.53
CA THR A 86 1.11 -4.69 12.39
C THR A 86 -0.27 -5.21 12.77
N ASP A 87 -0.84 -4.68 13.85
CA ASP A 87 -2.13 -5.12 14.37
C ASP A 87 -3.27 -4.73 13.42
N SER A 88 -3.24 -3.51 12.89
CA SER A 88 -4.31 -3.05 11.99
C SER A 88 -4.20 -3.74 10.62
N LEU A 89 -2.98 -3.97 10.12
CA LEU A 89 -2.79 -4.70 8.85
C LEU A 89 -3.24 -6.16 8.99
N GLY A 90 -2.89 -6.82 10.10
CA GLY A 90 -3.34 -8.18 10.42
C GLY A 90 -4.87 -8.27 10.50
N ASN A 91 -5.51 -7.34 11.23
CA ASN A 91 -6.96 -7.31 11.33
C ASN A 91 -7.63 -7.00 9.99
N LEU A 92 -7.04 -6.13 9.16
CA LEU A 92 -7.54 -5.85 7.82
C LEU A 92 -7.49 -7.10 6.95
N SER A 93 -6.38 -7.84 6.98
CA SER A 93 -6.23 -9.12 6.28
C SER A 93 -7.34 -10.11 6.69
N THR A 94 -7.58 -10.28 8.00
CA THR A 94 -8.68 -11.13 8.49
C THR A 94 -10.05 -10.60 8.08
N TYR A 95 -10.27 -9.30 8.12
CA TYR A 95 -11.54 -8.67 7.76
C TYR A 95 -11.92 -8.94 6.30
N ILE A 96 -10.98 -8.81 5.35
CA ILE A 96 -11.28 -8.97 3.93
C ILE A 96 -11.49 -10.43 3.54
N GLN A 97 -10.80 -11.38 4.19
CA GLN A 97 -10.89 -12.81 3.87
C GLN A 97 -12.30 -13.38 4.11
N ASN A 98 -13.06 -12.76 5.00
CA ASN A 98 -14.42 -13.21 5.36
C ASN A 98 -15.52 -12.52 4.53
N LYS A 99 -15.17 -11.80 3.45
CA LYS A 99 -16.11 -10.93 2.74
C LYS A 99 -16.00 -11.09 1.22
N ILE A 100 -17.08 -11.56 0.61
CA ILE A 100 -17.19 -11.81 -0.84
C ILE A 100 -16.87 -10.58 -1.71
N GLN A 101 -17.11 -9.38 -1.19
CA GLN A 101 -16.84 -8.13 -1.90
C GLN A 101 -15.34 -7.88 -2.18
N PHE A 102 -14.44 -8.67 -1.60
CA PHE A 102 -12.98 -8.60 -1.83
C PHE A 102 -12.44 -9.80 -2.60
N THR A 103 -13.28 -10.75 -3.02
CA THR A 103 -12.83 -11.96 -3.71
C THR A 103 -12.07 -11.61 -4.99
N GLU A 104 -12.64 -10.73 -5.81
CA GLU A 104 -12.09 -10.35 -7.13
C GLU A 104 -10.88 -9.42 -7.05
N ALA A 105 -10.65 -8.72 -5.93
CA ALA A 105 -9.49 -7.81 -5.85
C ALA A 105 -8.18 -8.60 -5.81
N ASP A 106 -7.19 -8.21 -6.60
CA ASP A 106 -5.83 -8.73 -6.47
C ASP A 106 -5.08 -8.08 -5.31
N ILE A 107 -5.40 -6.81 -5.03
CA ILE A 107 -4.77 -5.94 -4.04
C ILE A 107 -5.82 -5.10 -3.31
N VAL A 108 -5.66 -4.94 -2.00
CA VAL A 108 -6.51 -4.12 -1.15
C VAL A 108 -5.65 -3.17 -0.34
N VAL A 109 -5.88 -1.86 -0.45
CA VAL A 109 -5.07 -0.87 0.28
C VAL A 109 -5.96 0.04 1.13
N LEU A 110 -5.66 0.12 2.42
CA LEU A 110 -6.23 1.10 3.33
C LEU A 110 -5.47 2.42 3.23
N LEU A 111 -6.19 3.49 2.88
CA LEU A 111 -5.69 4.85 2.93
C LEU A 111 -6.26 5.53 4.17
N THR A 112 -5.35 6.00 5.01
CA THR A 112 -5.67 6.58 6.31
C THR A 112 -5.20 8.01 6.42
N GLY A 113 -6.02 8.84 7.07
CA GLY A 113 -5.70 10.23 7.38
C GLY A 113 -5.07 10.37 8.77
N LEU A 114 -4.80 9.25 9.43
CA LEU A 114 -4.13 9.15 10.72
C LEU A 114 -2.66 8.82 10.52
N ASN A 115 -1.83 9.21 11.46
CA ASN A 115 -0.44 8.76 11.48
C ASN A 115 -0.41 7.25 11.78
N ILE A 116 0.43 6.52 11.07
CA ILE A 116 0.77 5.13 11.26
C ILE A 116 1.93 5.07 12.27
N ALA A 117 1.84 4.13 13.20
CA ALA A 117 2.82 3.98 14.25
C ALA A 117 3.09 2.51 14.59
N SER A 118 4.32 2.24 15.01
CA SER A 118 4.63 1.04 15.78
C SER A 118 4.30 1.29 17.26
N TYR A 119 3.82 0.26 17.94
CA TYR A 119 3.45 0.32 19.35
C TYR A 119 4.07 -0.85 20.10
N ASN A 120 4.76 -0.55 21.20
CA ASN A 120 5.28 -1.55 22.12
C ASN A 120 4.38 -1.62 23.37
N SER A 121 3.56 -2.66 23.46
CA SER A 121 2.63 -2.85 24.57
C SER A 121 3.29 -3.16 25.91
N ALA A 122 4.55 -3.61 25.92
CA ALA A 122 5.30 -3.85 27.15
C ALA A 122 5.81 -2.55 27.78
N THR A 123 6.07 -1.51 26.97
CA THR A 123 6.60 -0.21 27.42
C THR A 123 5.62 0.95 27.28
N ASP A 124 4.45 0.71 26.68
CA ASP A 124 3.45 1.72 26.30
C ASP A 124 4.03 2.82 25.39
N GLU A 125 5.01 2.45 24.55
CA GLU A 125 5.74 3.37 23.67
C GLU A 125 5.14 3.38 22.26
N VAL A 126 4.84 4.58 21.75
CA VAL A 126 4.35 4.81 20.38
C VAL A 126 5.45 5.48 19.57
N LYS A 127 5.82 4.90 18.42
CA LYS A 127 6.78 5.48 17.46
C LYS A 127 6.14 5.57 16.09
N SER A 128 5.89 6.80 15.65
CA SER A 128 5.27 7.09 14.36
C SER A 128 6.26 7.64 13.32
N GLU A 129 7.37 8.22 13.76
CA GLU A 129 8.35 8.82 12.86
C GLU A 129 8.90 7.80 11.85
N GLY A 130 8.86 8.17 10.56
CA GLY A 130 9.40 7.38 9.46
C GLY A 130 8.48 6.29 8.90
N ILE A 131 7.30 6.06 9.47
CA ILE A 131 6.36 5.03 8.98
C ILE A 131 5.20 5.71 8.24
N LEU A 132 5.22 5.67 6.91
CA LEU A 132 4.16 6.24 6.07
C LEU A 132 3.26 5.16 5.45
N GLY A 133 3.67 3.90 5.53
CA GLY A 133 2.99 2.78 4.90
C GLY A 133 3.49 1.45 5.44
N TYR A 134 2.72 0.39 5.16
CA TYR A 134 3.11 -0.98 5.47
C TYR A 134 2.30 -1.98 4.64
N ALA A 135 2.95 -2.98 4.05
CA ALA A 135 2.30 -4.04 3.29
C ALA A 135 2.98 -5.39 3.48
N TYR A 136 2.24 -6.46 3.16
CA TYR A 136 2.84 -7.79 3.05
C TYR A 136 3.60 -7.94 1.74
N VAL A 137 4.83 -8.44 1.81
CA VAL A 137 5.63 -8.73 0.61
C VAL A 137 5.07 -9.96 -0.12
N GLY A 138 4.86 -9.85 -1.43
CA GLY A 138 4.31 -10.90 -2.29
C GLY A 138 2.86 -11.25 -1.94
N GLY A 139 2.10 -10.28 -1.43
CA GLY A 139 0.72 -10.46 -0.98
C GLY A 139 -0.32 -10.49 -2.10
N ALA A 140 -0.03 -9.93 -3.28
CA ALA A 140 -0.97 -9.90 -4.41
C ALA A 140 -1.47 -11.31 -4.76
N CYS A 141 -2.77 -11.42 -5.08
CA CYS A 141 -3.48 -12.69 -5.34
C CYS A 141 -3.48 -13.71 -4.17
N ARG A 142 -3.06 -13.32 -2.96
CA ARG A 142 -3.07 -14.18 -1.76
C ARG A 142 -4.04 -13.65 -0.70
N SER A 143 -4.22 -14.42 0.38
CA SER A 143 -4.99 -13.97 1.55
C SER A 143 -4.38 -12.75 2.25
N SER A 144 -3.08 -12.53 2.06
CA SER A 144 -2.30 -11.38 2.56
C SER A 144 -2.22 -10.21 1.59
N LYS A 145 -3.19 -10.05 0.68
CA LYS A 145 -3.23 -8.99 -0.35
C LYS A 145 -3.52 -7.57 0.17
N VAL A 146 -3.01 -7.23 1.35
CA VAL A 146 -3.32 -5.98 2.05
C VAL A 146 -2.10 -5.09 2.26
N GLY A 147 -2.31 -3.79 2.10
CA GLY A 147 -1.39 -2.72 2.49
C GLY A 147 -2.12 -1.57 3.20
N MET A 148 -1.36 -0.71 3.85
CA MET A 148 -1.83 0.55 4.43
C MET A 148 -0.89 1.70 4.08
N VAL A 149 -1.46 2.88 3.86
CA VAL A 149 -0.72 4.08 3.45
C VAL A 149 -1.35 5.31 4.08
N GLU A 150 -0.52 6.18 4.64
CA GLU A 150 -0.92 7.53 5.03
C GLU A 150 -1.16 8.40 3.80
N ASP A 151 -2.24 9.16 3.83
CA ASP A 151 -2.51 10.16 2.81
C ASP A 151 -3.21 11.39 3.40
N GLU A 152 -3.05 12.53 2.73
CA GLU A 152 -3.66 13.80 3.12
C GLU A 152 -4.54 14.30 1.98
N ALA A 153 -5.81 14.59 2.31
CA ALA A 153 -6.81 14.92 1.30
C ALA A 153 -6.39 16.12 0.45
N ASN A 154 -6.48 15.96 -0.88
CA ASN A 154 -6.11 16.97 -1.87
C ASN A 154 -4.61 17.32 -1.93
N MET A 155 -3.73 16.55 -1.28
CA MET A 155 -2.28 16.82 -1.27
C MET A 155 -1.44 15.79 -2.02
N PHE A 156 -1.99 14.61 -2.34
CA PHE A 156 -1.29 13.52 -3.03
C PHE A 156 -0.05 13.00 -2.29
N THR A 157 0.00 13.20 -0.97
CA THR A 157 1.16 12.84 -0.13
C THR A 157 1.40 11.33 -0.09
N GLY A 158 0.34 10.52 -0.18
CA GLY A 158 0.42 9.07 -0.18
C GLY A 158 0.87 8.45 -1.50
N THR A 159 1.00 9.19 -2.60
CA THR A 159 1.25 8.60 -3.95
C THR A 159 2.54 7.80 -4.02
N HIS A 160 3.65 8.36 -3.54
CA HIS A 160 4.95 7.69 -3.54
C HIS A 160 4.92 6.42 -2.67
N THR A 161 4.41 6.56 -1.44
CA THR A 161 4.31 5.45 -0.50
C THR A 161 3.39 4.35 -1.01
N PHE A 162 2.28 4.71 -1.67
CA PHE A 162 1.39 3.73 -2.29
C PHE A 162 2.08 2.89 -3.34
N VAL A 163 2.88 3.50 -4.22
CA VAL A 163 3.66 2.76 -5.20
C VAL A 163 4.63 1.80 -4.51
N HIS A 164 5.32 2.27 -3.46
CA HIS A 164 6.24 1.46 -2.67
C HIS A 164 5.55 0.23 -2.04
N GLU A 165 4.43 0.44 -1.35
CA GLU A 165 3.68 -0.64 -0.71
C GLU A 165 3.05 -1.61 -1.71
N VAL A 166 2.58 -1.11 -2.87
CA VAL A 166 2.13 -1.98 -3.96
C VAL A 166 3.29 -2.75 -4.57
N GLY A 167 4.48 -2.15 -4.68
CA GLY A 167 5.71 -2.83 -5.05
C GLY A 167 5.97 -4.03 -4.14
N HIS A 168 5.88 -3.86 -2.83
CA HIS A 168 5.93 -4.97 -1.88
C HIS A 168 4.86 -6.02 -2.14
N LEU A 169 3.60 -5.64 -2.33
CA LEU A 169 2.52 -6.60 -2.65
C LEU A 169 2.80 -7.41 -3.91
N LEU A 170 3.44 -6.81 -4.92
CA LEU A 170 3.88 -7.45 -6.15
C LEU A 170 5.17 -8.27 -5.99
N GLY A 171 5.79 -8.27 -4.81
CA GLY A 171 6.94 -9.12 -4.45
C GLY A 171 8.29 -8.40 -4.47
N MET A 172 8.32 -7.07 -4.64
CA MET A 172 9.56 -6.31 -4.58
C MET A 172 10.08 -6.24 -3.13
N SER A 173 11.38 -6.46 -2.95
CA SER A 173 12.09 -6.20 -1.69
C SER A 173 12.60 -4.76 -1.69
N HIS A 174 13.05 -4.23 -0.55
CA HIS A 174 13.75 -2.95 -0.57
C HIS A 174 15.05 -3.04 -1.37
N ASP A 175 15.46 -1.93 -1.98
CA ASP A 175 16.78 -1.82 -2.60
C ASP A 175 17.87 -2.13 -1.55
N GLY A 176 18.80 -3.03 -1.91
CA GLY A 176 19.88 -3.51 -1.03
C GLY A 176 19.53 -4.77 -0.25
N ASP A 177 18.25 -5.16 -0.16
CA ASP A 177 17.83 -6.34 0.59
C ASP A 177 18.01 -7.65 -0.19
N GLY A 178 18.29 -8.71 0.57
CA GLY A 178 18.25 -10.09 0.08
C GLY A 178 16.81 -10.56 -0.22
N PRO A 179 16.65 -11.81 -0.72
CA PRO A 179 15.31 -12.32 -1.00
C PRO A 179 14.51 -12.48 0.30
N THR A 180 13.25 -12.05 0.28
CA THR A 180 12.30 -12.29 1.38
C THR A 180 11.83 -13.74 1.39
N ARG A 181 11.45 -14.28 2.55
CA ARG A 181 11.00 -15.68 2.68
C ARG A 181 9.81 -16.04 1.80
N GLN A 182 8.96 -15.07 1.47
CA GLN A 182 7.75 -15.27 0.66
C GLN A 182 8.02 -15.29 -0.84
N CYS A 183 9.22 -14.91 -1.28
CA CYS A 183 9.59 -14.74 -2.67
C CYS A 183 10.87 -15.53 -2.99
N ASN A 184 11.10 -15.83 -4.27
CA ASN A 184 12.25 -16.63 -4.69
C ASN A 184 13.55 -15.80 -4.72
N GLU A 185 14.69 -16.46 -4.98
CA GLU A 185 15.98 -15.76 -5.11
C GLU A 185 15.98 -14.64 -6.17
N GLN A 186 15.06 -14.66 -7.14
CA GLN A 186 14.97 -13.65 -8.20
C GLN A 186 14.35 -12.33 -7.69
N SER A 187 13.73 -12.34 -6.51
CA SER A 187 13.14 -11.16 -5.88
C SER A 187 14.13 -10.40 -4.97
N ARG A 188 15.41 -10.80 -4.99
CA ARG A 188 16.49 -10.09 -4.29
C ARG A 188 16.79 -8.77 -5.01
N ALA A 189 16.98 -7.71 -4.24
CA ALA A 189 17.39 -6.40 -4.74
C ALA A 189 18.75 -6.00 -4.17
N SER A 190 19.55 -6.99 -3.74
CA SER A 190 20.88 -6.80 -3.14
C SER A 190 21.90 -6.15 -4.07
N TYR A 191 21.62 -6.10 -5.36
CA TYR A 191 22.42 -5.41 -6.39
C TYR A 191 21.93 -3.97 -6.66
N CYS A 192 20.78 -3.57 -6.11
CA CYS A 192 20.27 -2.21 -6.15
C CYS A 192 20.81 -1.44 -4.94
N ASP A 193 21.58 -0.37 -5.17
CA ASP A 193 22.06 0.47 -4.07
C ASP A 193 20.91 1.35 -3.55
N ALA A 194 20.57 1.20 -2.26
CA ALA A 194 19.53 2.00 -1.60
C ALA A 194 19.81 3.52 -1.66
N SER A 195 21.08 3.93 -1.74
CA SER A 195 21.47 5.35 -1.82
C SER A 195 21.05 6.02 -3.13
N HIS A 196 20.71 5.25 -4.17
CA HIS A 196 20.17 5.80 -5.41
C HIS A 196 18.76 6.40 -5.24
N GLY A 197 18.04 6.06 -4.17
CA GLY A 197 16.75 6.66 -3.85
C GLY A 197 15.63 6.30 -4.84
N TYR A 198 15.69 5.11 -5.45
CA TYR A 198 14.58 4.59 -6.25
C TYR A 198 13.37 4.27 -5.38
N ILE A 199 12.26 3.88 -6.01
CA ILE A 199 10.97 3.76 -5.33
C ILE A 199 10.97 2.74 -4.20
N MET A 200 11.83 1.72 -4.26
CA MET A 200 11.95 0.67 -3.24
C MET A 200 13.09 0.93 -2.24
N ALA A 201 13.76 2.08 -2.30
CA ALA A 201 14.76 2.44 -1.29
C ALA A 201 14.06 2.65 0.06
N LEU A 202 14.63 2.06 1.12
CA LEU A 202 14.14 2.29 2.48
C LEU A 202 14.35 3.77 2.84
N ARG A 203 13.28 4.47 3.20
CA ARG A 203 13.41 5.82 3.78
C ARG A 203 13.92 5.70 5.21
N THR A 204 15.24 5.73 5.37
CA THR A 204 15.85 6.06 6.65
C THR A 204 15.83 7.58 6.79
N THR A 205 15.09 8.07 7.79
CA THR A 205 15.06 9.47 8.22
C THR A 205 16.44 10.09 8.35
#